data_AF-A0A2G9Y9K7-F1
#
_entry.id   AF-A0A2G9Y9K7-F1
#
_cell.length_a   1.000
_cell.length_b   1.000
_cell.length_c   1.000
_cell.angle_alpha   90.00
_cell.angle_beta   90.00
_cell.angle_gamma   90.00
#
_symmetry.space_group_name_H-M   'P 1'
#
loop_
_entity.id
_entity.type
_entity.pdbx_description
1 polymer ?
#
loop_
_entity_poly.entity_id
_entity_poly.type
_entity_poly.pdbx_seq_one_letter_code
_entity_poly.pdbx_strand_id
1 'polypeptide(L)'
;RLIDALVKAGIKPFVTLCHYDIPQVLDEKYGGWVNREMTDWFADYAQHMARIYGDRVRHWATINEPWCIADGHYGGTHEPPGLGDPKAGIIG
;
A
#
# COMPACT_ATOMS: atom_id res chain seq x y z
N ARG A 1 -11.89 -15.50 6.66
CA ARG A 1 -11.34 -16.85 6.35
C ARG A 1 -9.88 -16.98 6.77
N LEU A 2 -8.92 -16.23 6.19
CA LEU A 2 -7.50 -16.33 6.59
C LEU A 2 -7.24 -15.82 8.01
N ILE A 3 -7.66 -14.58 8.32
CA ILE A 3 -7.50 -13.98 9.65
C ILE A 3 -8.11 -14.88 10.74
N ASP A 4 -9.31 -15.40 10.49
CA ASP A 4 -9.98 -16.34 11.41
C ASP A 4 -9.19 -17.62 11.64
N ALA A 5 -8.60 -18.17 10.59
CA ALA A 5 -7.78 -19.38 10.68
C ALA A 5 -6.50 -19.14 11.50
N LEU A 6 -5.84 -18.00 11.31
CA LEU A 6 -4.67 -17.61 12.11
C LEU A 6 -5.03 -17.46 13.59
N VAL A 7 -6.11 -16.74 13.88
CA VAL A 7 -6.59 -16.55 15.26
C VAL A 7 -6.96 -17.89 15.89
N LYS A 8 -7.68 -18.77 15.17
CA LYS A 8 -8.03 -20.11 15.66
C LYS A 8 -6.80 -20.97 15.95
N ALA A 9 -5.71 -20.78 15.21
CA ALA A 9 -4.43 -21.45 15.42
C ALA A 9 -3.56 -20.78 16.52
N GLY A 10 -4.04 -19.72 17.18
CA GLY A 10 -3.28 -18.97 18.17
C GLY A 10 -2.18 -18.08 17.58
N ILE A 11 -2.18 -17.86 16.27
CA ILE A 11 -1.20 -17.03 15.56
C ILE A 11 -1.73 -15.59 15.50
N LYS A 12 -0.90 -14.63 15.94
CA LYS A 12 -1.24 -13.21 15.88
C LYS A 12 -1.07 -12.69 14.45
N PRO A 13 -2.11 -12.15 13.80
CA PRO A 13 -1.98 -11.57 12.47
C PRO A 13 -1.28 -10.20 12.53
N PHE A 14 -0.27 -10.03 11.67
CA PHE A 14 0.37 -8.76 11.37
C PHE A 14 0.04 -8.45 9.91
N VAL A 15 -0.73 -7.38 9.69
CA VAL A 15 -1.28 -7.08 8.36
C VAL A 15 -0.59 -5.85 7.79
N THR A 16 -0.04 -5.99 6.59
CA THR A 16 0.43 -4.89 5.76
C THR A 16 -0.68 -4.48 4.79
N LEU A 17 -1.02 -3.19 4.74
CA LEU A 17 -2.13 -2.70 3.90
C LEU A 17 -1.73 -2.48 2.43
N CYS A 18 -0.47 -2.13 2.17
CA CYS A 18 0.08 -2.01 0.83
C CYS A 18 1.51 -2.58 0.77
N HIS A 19 1.75 -3.44 -0.22
CA HIS A 19 3.03 -4.05 -0.51
C HIS A 19 3.31 -3.96 -2.02
N TYR A 20 3.45 -2.71 -2.51
CA TYR A 20 3.67 -2.36 -3.93
C TYR A 20 2.44 -2.58 -4.85
N ASP A 21 1.28 -2.91 -4.29
CA ASP A 21 0.13 -3.44 -5.02
C ASP A 21 -1.07 -2.47 -5.07
N ILE A 22 -0.83 -1.22 -5.47
CA ILE A 22 -1.96 -0.31 -5.73
C ILE A 22 -2.80 -0.80 -6.93
N PRO A 23 -4.12 -0.59 -6.93
CA PRO A 23 -4.95 -0.91 -8.09
C PRO A 23 -4.41 -0.27 -9.37
N GLN A 24 -4.14 -1.07 -10.40
CA GLN A 24 -3.59 -0.61 -11.69
C GLN A 24 -4.38 0.57 -12.30
N VAL A 25 -5.71 0.58 -12.15
CA VAL A 25 -6.56 1.67 -12.63
C VAL A 25 -6.22 3.02 -11.97
N LEU A 26 -5.79 3.02 -10.72
CA LEU A 26 -5.35 4.25 -10.03
C LEU A 26 -4.02 4.74 -10.57
N ASP A 27 -3.12 3.83 -10.91
CA ASP A 27 -1.85 4.17 -11.54
C ASP A 27 -2.07 4.75 -12.95
N GLU A 28 -2.83 4.05 -13.79
CA GLU A 28 -3.05 4.44 -15.19
C GLU A 28 -3.88 5.72 -15.37
N LYS A 29 -4.92 5.91 -14.56
CA LYS A 29 -5.86 7.04 -14.73
C LYS A 29 -5.48 8.27 -13.91
N TYR A 30 -4.82 8.05 -12.79
CA TYR A 30 -4.59 9.10 -11.80
C TYR A 30 -3.13 9.25 -11.43
N GLY A 31 -2.20 8.47 -11.99
CA GLY A 31 -0.76 8.57 -11.74
C GLY A 31 -0.30 7.86 -10.46
N GLY A 32 -1.17 7.10 -9.80
CA GLY A 32 -0.79 6.38 -8.58
C GLY A 32 -0.25 7.33 -7.51
N TRP A 33 0.81 6.94 -6.82
CA TRP A 33 1.34 7.66 -5.65
C TRP A 33 1.81 9.10 -5.91
N VAL A 34 2.01 9.52 -7.16
CA VAL A 34 2.36 10.92 -7.46
C VAL A 34 1.15 11.86 -7.40
N ASN A 35 -0.06 11.31 -7.38
CA ASN A 35 -1.27 12.09 -7.17
C ASN A 35 -1.58 12.27 -5.69
N ARG A 36 -1.74 13.53 -5.27
CA ARG A 36 -2.03 13.90 -3.88
C ARG A 36 -3.31 13.24 -3.34
N GLU A 37 -4.32 13.03 -4.19
CA GLU A 37 -5.59 12.38 -3.81
C GLU A 37 -5.40 10.93 -3.34
N MET A 38 -4.29 10.26 -3.71
CA MET A 38 -3.99 8.90 -3.24
C MET A 38 -3.90 8.82 -1.72
N THR A 39 -3.45 9.89 -1.06
CA THR A 39 -3.31 9.90 0.40
C THR A 39 -4.66 9.74 1.08
N ASP A 40 -5.68 10.46 0.61
CA ASP A 40 -7.05 10.39 1.13
C ASP A 40 -7.71 9.06 0.77
N TRP A 41 -7.58 8.59 -0.47
CA TRP A 41 -8.12 7.28 -0.88
C TRP A 41 -7.51 6.13 -0.09
N PHE A 42 -6.20 6.19 0.17
CA PHE A 42 -5.52 5.18 0.97
C PHE A 42 -5.93 5.25 2.45
N ALA A 43 -6.16 6.45 2.99
CA ALA A 43 -6.67 6.62 4.34
C ALA A 43 -8.09 6.03 4.49
N ASP A 44 -8.97 6.24 3.51
CA ASP A 44 -10.31 5.66 3.49
C ASP A 44 -10.27 4.13 3.42
N TYR A 45 -9.39 3.58 2.57
CA TYR A 45 -9.14 2.14 2.51
C TYR A 45 -8.65 1.58 3.85
N ALA A 46 -7.67 2.24 4.48
CA ALA A 46 -7.12 1.82 5.78
C ALA A 46 -8.19 1.85 6.88
N GLN A 47 -9.02 2.89 6.92
CA GLN A 47 -10.14 3.00 7.86
C GLN A 47 -11.16 1.87 7.64
N HIS A 48 -11.48 1.55 6.38
CA HIS A 48 -12.37 0.45 6.04
C HIS A 48 -11.84 -0.91 6.52
N MET A 49 -10.55 -1.18 6.30
CA MET A 49 -9.90 -2.40 6.77
C MET A 49 -9.88 -2.50 8.29
N ALA A 50 -9.57 -1.39 8.98
CA ALA A 50 -9.62 -1.33 10.44
C ALA A 50 -11.04 -1.58 10.98
N ARG A 51 -12.08 -1.07 10.31
CA ARG A 51 -13.48 -1.33 10.71
C ARG A 51 -13.87 -2.79 10.56
N ILE A 52 -13.43 -3.45 9.49
CA ILE A 52 -13.83 -4.84 9.18
C ILE A 52 -13.05 -5.86 10.01
N TYR A 53 -11.75 -5.62 10.22
CA TYR A 53 -10.84 -6.61 10.80
C TYR A 53 -10.21 -6.18 12.12
N GLY A 54 -10.43 -4.94 12.56
CA GLY A 54 -9.85 -4.39 13.78
C GLY A 54 -10.32 -5.08 15.06
N ASP A 55 -11.36 -5.93 14.99
CA ASP A 55 -11.78 -6.80 16.08
C ASP A 55 -10.79 -7.96 16.31
N ARG A 56 -10.11 -8.44 15.27
CA ARG A 56 -9.15 -9.58 15.30
C ARG A 56 -7.69 -9.20 15.02
N VAL A 57 -7.45 -8.10 14.31
CA VAL A 57 -6.11 -7.62 13.96
C VAL A 57 -5.76 -6.41 14.82
N ARG A 58 -4.59 -6.45 15.48
CA ARG A 58 -4.07 -5.36 16.32
C ARG A 58 -2.74 -4.79 15.82
N HIS A 59 -2.06 -5.50 14.91
CA HIS A 59 -0.76 -5.12 14.39
C HIS A 59 -0.89 -4.81 12.91
N TRP A 60 -0.61 -3.56 12.55
CA TRP A 60 -0.78 -3.03 11.21
C TRP A 60 0.49 -2.36 10.75
N ALA A 61 0.87 -2.61 9.50
CA ALA A 61 1.80 -1.79 8.74
C ALA A 61 1.02 -1.14 7.59
N THR A 62 1.15 0.17 7.41
CA THR A 62 0.46 0.88 6.33
C THR A 62 1.08 0.54 4.99
N ILE A 63 2.36 0.85 4.82
CA ILE A 63 3.11 0.63 3.60
C ILE A 63 4.38 -0.14 3.96
N ASN A 64 4.64 -1.26 3.27
CA ASN A 64 5.93 -1.93 3.35
C ASN A 64 6.97 -1.13 2.57
N GLU A 65 8.13 -0.86 3.19
CA GLU A 65 9.32 -0.28 2.54
C GLU A 65 8.99 0.89 1.59
N PRO A 66 8.44 2.01 2.11
CA PRO A 66 8.01 3.13 1.28
C PRO A 66 9.14 3.75 0.44
N TRP A 67 10.41 3.53 0.81
CA TRP A 67 11.54 3.97 -0.01
C TRP A 67 11.61 3.23 -1.34
N CYS A 68 11.24 1.94 -1.42
CA CYS A 68 11.26 1.16 -2.66
C CYS A 68 10.15 1.64 -3.61
N ILE A 69 9.01 2.07 -3.07
CA ILE A 69 7.97 2.75 -3.87
C ILE A 69 8.54 4.05 -4.43
N ALA A 70 9.15 4.90 -3.61
CA ALA A 70 9.65 6.19 -4.09
C ALA A 70 10.83 6.05 -5.07
N ASP A 71 11.77 5.16 -4.79
CA ASP A 71 13.03 5.03 -5.54
C ASP A 71 12.96 3.95 -6.61
N GLY A 72 12.35 2.80 -6.34
CA GLY A 72 12.24 1.66 -7.26
C GLY A 72 11.17 1.84 -8.35
N HIS A 73 9.98 2.36 -8.01
CA HIS A 73 8.89 2.55 -8.96
C HIS A 73 9.06 3.82 -9.83
N TYR A 74 9.57 4.91 -9.24
CA TYR A 74 9.70 6.20 -9.92
C TYR A 74 11.15 6.51 -10.34
N GLY A 75 12.14 6.29 -9.45
CA GLY A 75 13.56 6.53 -9.76
C GLY A 75 14.27 5.40 -10.54
N GLY A 76 13.78 4.17 -10.43
CA GLY A 76 14.37 2.96 -10.97
C GLY A 76 13.49 2.30 -12.04
N THR A 77 14.00 1.20 -12.60
CA THR A 77 13.31 0.37 -13.61
C THR A 77 13.03 -1.05 -13.12
N HIS A 78 13.41 -1.37 -11.89
CA HIS A 78 13.34 -2.74 -11.34
C HIS A 78 11.95 -3.11 -10.79
N GLU A 79 11.15 -2.12 -10.40
CA GLU A 79 9.80 -2.32 -9.86
C GLU A 79 8.77 -1.64 -10.78
N PRO A 80 7.61 -2.25 -11.08
CA PRO A 80 6.59 -1.64 -11.93
C PRO A 80 6.08 -0.33 -11.31
N PRO A 81 5.77 0.75 -12.04
CA PRO A 81 5.77 0.86 -13.51
C PRO A 81 7.16 1.02 -14.13
N GLY A 82 8.23 1.18 -13.35
CA GLY A 82 9.61 1.22 -13.84
C GLY A 82 9.90 2.44 -14.70
N LEU A 83 9.48 3.62 -14.24
CA LEU A 83 9.49 4.86 -15.03
C LEU A 83 10.91 5.38 -15.32
N GLY A 84 11.89 5.06 -14.48
CA GLY A 84 13.28 5.51 -14.66
C GLY A 84 13.45 7.04 -14.64
N ASP A 85 12.51 7.77 -14.04
CA ASP A 85 12.55 9.23 -13.88
C ASP A 85 12.49 9.61 -12.39
N PRO A 86 13.64 9.88 -11.75
CA PRO A 86 13.70 10.29 -10.35
C PRO A 86 12.89 11.54 -10.02
N LYS A 87 12.60 12.39 -11.02
CA LYS A 87 11.76 13.60 -10.83
C LYS A 87 10.28 13.27 -10.79
N ALA A 88 9.85 12.14 -11.35
CA ALA A 88 8.47 11.67 -11.24
C ALA A 88 8.12 11.32 -9.78
N GLY A 89 9.09 10.85 -8.99
CA GLY A 89 8.90 10.50 -7.57
C GLY A 89 8.92 11.70 -6.60
N ILE A 90 9.21 12.91 -7.08
CA ILE A 90 9.32 14.12 -6.26
C ILE A 90 8.16 15.05 -6.62
N ILE A 91 7.16 15.10 -5.75
CA ILE A 91 6.06 16.06 -5.86
C ILE A 91 6.65 17.47 -5.64
N GLY A 92 6.63 18.30 -6.68
CA GLY A 92 6.86 19.74 -6.58
C GLY A 92 5.72 20.48 -5.90
#